data_AF-A0A352DQ78-F1
#
_entry.id   AF-A0A352DQ78-F1
#
_cell.length_a   1.000
_cell.length_b   1.000
_cell.length_c   1.000
_cell.angle_alpha   90.00
_cell.angle_beta   90.00
_cell.angle_gamma   90.00
#
_symmetry.space_group_name_H-M   'P 1'
#
loop_
_entity.id
_entity.type
_entity.pdbx_description
1 polymer ?
#
loop_
_entity_poly.entity_id
_entity_poly.type
_entity_poly.pdbx_seq_one_letter_code
_entity_poly.pdbx_strand_id
1 'polypeptide(L)'
;MKRIIIGIILLCGVAFASCGSSVVQKAEYSSGITSSAGSETVTAPVSTTSTVSTSTTTAAATTTEAVTTTVTGEPPADLVLVCQPSVEVYTTVSAADFITDTNAELIAPDTIIDTAETGAKTMKLELIKDGVKFEKEISYSVTDTQAPVILNSGWEPYVKKGEAFDPGRIVGYVDNYDRAPVLTYTGEVNTAENGSYPITATVTDSSGNSTSFDLTVLVLDEIPTPEDNNARVTLGDFKAAHPYENVRFGIDVSAWQTNVDYNAAKADGVEFVIMRMGYCYSELVKDEYYDRNMEEATKAGLDVGVYFYCTDNTEEKVREHAKWMIDQLGGRKLAFPIAFDWEEFGRFQRYGMNSHDLNELFEVFCDEVGKAGYTAMLYSSRNFLLNFWTNRGGHPVWLAHYVDETNYEGDYVIWQGSAYGRVAGIDGDVDLNIQYMDRPLS
;
A
#
# COMPACT_ATOMS: atom_id res chain seq x y z
N MET A 1 10.29 30.86 -21.80
CA MET A 1 8.88 30.65 -21.43
C MET A 1 8.77 29.26 -20.84
N LYS A 2 8.82 29.18 -19.50
CA LYS A 2 8.82 27.91 -18.76
C LYS A 2 7.38 27.51 -18.51
N ARG A 3 7.00 26.28 -18.90
CA ARG A 3 5.71 25.69 -18.54
C ARG A 3 5.76 25.32 -17.06
N ILE A 4 4.94 25.97 -16.26
CA ILE A 4 4.67 25.58 -14.88
C ILE A 4 3.77 24.34 -15.00
N ILE A 5 4.35 23.16 -14.82
CA ILE A 5 3.59 21.92 -14.64
C ILE A 5 3.25 21.89 -13.15
N ILE A 6 2.02 22.25 -12.81
CA ILE A 6 1.49 22.06 -11.47
C ILE A 6 1.26 20.55 -11.33
N GLY A 7 2.08 19.89 -10.51
CA GLY A 7 1.82 18.53 -10.06
C GLY A 7 0.51 18.54 -9.29
N ILE A 8 -0.44 17.70 -9.72
CA ILE A 8 -1.65 17.43 -8.97
C ILE A 8 -1.20 16.68 -7.72
N ILE A 9 -1.06 17.40 -6.61
CA ILE A 9 -0.94 16.81 -5.28
C ILE A 9 -2.28 16.15 -4.99
N LEU A 10 -2.25 14.84 -4.76
CA LEU A 10 -3.40 14.04 -4.41
C LEU A 10 -3.82 14.39 -2.97
N LEU A 11 -4.58 15.47 -2.82
CA LEU A 11 -5.20 15.84 -1.55
C LEU A 11 -6.26 14.82 -1.10
N CYS A 12 -5.95 14.00 -0.09
CA CYS A 12 -7.01 13.40 0.73
C CYS A 12 -7.77 14.48 1.51
N GLY A 13 -8.71 15.14 0.84
CA GLY A 13 -9.63 16.13 1.41
C GLY A 13 -10.97 15.49 1.78
N VAL A 14 -11.16 15.28 3.08
CA VAL A 14 -12.42 15.28 3.84
C VAL A 14 -13.67 14.77 3.11
N ALA A 15 -14.05 13.52 3.40
CA ALA A 15 -15.40 13.03 3.16
C ALA A 15 -16.40 13.79 4.05
N PHE A 16 -17.02 14.83 3.50
CA PHE A 16 -18.26 15.37 4.05
C PHE A 16 -19.43 14.49 3.57
N ALA A 17 -20.01 13.73 4.49
CA ALA A 17 -21.39 13.31 4.35
C ALA A 17 -22.28 14.56 4.45
N SER A 18 -22.73 15.12 3.32
CA SER A 18 -23.95 15.94 3.25
C SER A 18 -24.30 16.34 1.81
N CYS A 19 -25.46 15.87 1.34
CA CYS A 19 -26.45 16.55 0.49
C CYS A 19 -26.00 17.72 -0.42
N GLY A 20 -26.05 17.48 -1.73
CA GLY A 20 -26.68 18.40 -2.69
C GLY A 20 -25.79 19.37 -3.48
N SER A 21 -25.80 19.16 -4.80
CA SER A 21 -25.75 20.17 -5.88
C SER A 21 -24.38 20.63 -6.42
N SER A 22 -24.16 20.33 -7.71
CA SER A 22 -23.59 21.16 -8.82
C SER A 22 -22.47 22.17 -8.53
N VAL A 23 -21.40 22.33 -9.32
CA VAL A 23 -21.25 22.12 -10.76
C VAL A 23 -19.71 21.92 -11.14
N VAL A 24 -19.32 21.79 -12.41
CA VAL A 24 -18.26 21.00 -13.14
C VAL A 24 -17.02 21.61 -13.82
N GLN A 25 -15.93 20.87 -14.08
CA GLN A 25 -15.49 20.34 -15.43
C GLN A 25 -14.05 19.87 -15.67
N LYS A 26 -13.63 19.50 -16.89
CA LYS A 26 -12.36 18.86 -17.26
C LYS A 26 -11.66 19.55 -18.41
N ALA A 27 -10.32 19.55 -18.35
CA ALA A 27 -9.43 19.82 -19.46
C ALA A 27 -8.70 18.51 -19.79
N GLU A 28 -8.59 18.25 -21.08
CA GLU A 28 -7.84 17.20 -21.77
C GLU A 28 -6.77 17.90 -22.63
N TYR A 29 -5.62 17.35 -23.07
CA TYR A 29 -4.79 16.17 -22.82
C TYR A 29 -3.53 16.34 -23.72
N SER A 30 -2.56 15.41 -23.62
CA SER A 30 -1.69 14.93 -24.73
C SER A 30 -0.48 15.81 -25.15
N SER A 31 0.71 15.30 -25.52
CA SER A 31 1.34 13.96 -25.47
C SER A 31 2.82 14.07 -25.94
N GLY A 32 3.61 13.03 -25.61
CA GLY A 32 4.67 12.45 -26.46
C GLY A 32 6.10 12.98 -26.28
N ILE A 33 7.18 12.22 -26.52
CA ILE A 33 7.39 10.82 -26.88
C ILE A 33 8.93 10.57 -26.91
N THR A 34 9.37 9.32 -26.63
CA THR A 34 10.57 8.58 -27.11
C THR A 34 12.03 8.86 -26.66
N SER A 35 12.59 7.89 -25.92
CA SER A 35 13.43 6.73 -26.34
C SER A 35 14.97 6.75 -26.31
N SER A 36 15.47 5.58 -25.87
CA SER A 36 16.69 4.83 -26.25
C SER A 36 18.00 5.19 -25.52
N ALA A 37 18.98 4.32 -25.33
CA ALA A 37 19.16 2.87 -25.16
C ALA A 37 20.70 2.70 -25.00
N GLY A 38 21.20 1.79 -24.17
CA GLY A 38 22.64 1.52 -24.14
C GLY A 38 23.10 0.58 -23.02
N SER A 39 23.42 -0.66 -23.41
CA SER A 39 23.90 -1.76 -22.58
C SER A 39 25.39 -1.60 -22.23
N GLU A 40 25.86 -2.17 -21.12
CA GLU A 40 26.93 -3.19 -21.15
C GLU A 40 27.18 -3.81 -19.75
N THR A 41 27.67 -5.04 -19.79
CA THR A 41 27.87 -6.02 -18.71
C THR A 41 29.24 -5.87 -18.03
N VAL A 42 29.47 -6.54 -16.88
CA VAL A 42 30.65 -7.44 -16.62
C VAL A 42 30.75 -7.88 -15.13
N THR A 43 30.66 -9.21 -14.96
CA THR A 43 31.19 -10.18 -13.97
C THR A 43 31.59 -9.83 -12.52
N ALA A 44 31.12 -10.70 -11.62
CA ALA A 44 31.54 -10.93 -10.23
C ALA A 44 32.76 -11.87 -10.09
N PRO A 45 33.32 -11.96 -8.86
CA PRO A 45 33.76 -13.26 -8.36
C PRO A 45 33.27 -13.62 -6.96
N VAL A 46 33.18 -14.93 -6.78
CA VAL A 46 32.80 -15.74 -5.61
C VAL A 46 33.86 -15.70 -4.51
N SER A 47 33.44 -15.86 -3.25
CA SER A 47 34.31 -16.43 -2.20
C SER A 47 33.53 -17.23 -1.16
N THR A 48 34.05 -18.43 -0.93
CA THR A 48 33.65 -19.50 0.01
C THR A 48 34.37 -19.37 1.36
N THR A 49 33.73 -19.76 2.48
CA THR A 49 34.37 -20.37 3.67
C THR A 49 33.26 -20.84 4.63
N SER A 50 33.05 -22.13 4.83
CA SER A 50 33.70 -23.08 5.76
C SER A 50 33.20 -23.01 7.21
N THR A 51 32.62 -24.15 7.59
CA THR A 51 32.04 -24.56 8.86
C THR A 51 33.06 -24.76 9.99
N VAL A 52 32.64 -24.49 11.23
CA VAL A 52 33.18 -25.15 12.43
C VAL A 52 32.04 -25.43 13.41
N SER A 53 31.85 -26.71 13.70
CA SER A 53 30.93 -27.22 14.72
C SER A 53 31.62 -27.27 16.08
N THR A 54 30.90 -26.86 17.13
CA THR A 54 31.26 -27.14 18.53
C THR A 54 30.10 -27.82 19.22
N SER A 55 30.37 -29.04 19.69
CA SER A 55 29.46 -29.92 20.42
C SER A 55 29.45 -29.58 21.91
N THR A 56 28.27 -29.35 22.48
CA THR A 56 28.02 -29.36 23.92
C THR A 56 27.04 -30.47 24.27
N THR A 57 27.51 -31.41 25.08
CA THR A 57 26.75 -32.50 25.69
C THR A 57 25.89 -31.98 26.85
N THR A 58 24.58 -32.22 26.80
CA THR A 58 23.67 -32.07 27.94
C THR A 58 22.93 -33.39 28.15
N ALA A 59 22.87 -33.82 29.42
CA ALA A 59 22.32 -35.09 29.86
C ALA A 59 20.82 -35.22 29.57
N ALA A 60 20.44 -36.36 29.00
CA ALA A 60 19.06 -36.72 28.71
C ALA A 60 18.31 -37.13 30.00
N ALA A 61 17.25 -36.39 30.31
CA ALA A 61 16.18 -36.89 31.17
C ALA A 61 15.42 -37.98 30.40
N THR A 62 15.33 -39.17 30.96
CA THR A 62 14.60 -40.30 30.37
C THR A 62 13.11 -40.11 30.63
N THR A 63 12.42 -39.45 29.71
CA THR A 63 10.96 -39.53 29.58
C THR A 63 10.66 -40.83 28.83
N THR A 64 9.99 -41.78 29.48
CA THR A 64 9.43 -42.95 28.80
C THR A 64 8.24 -42.50 27.96
N GLU A 65 8.49 -42.11 26.70
CA GLU A 65 7.44 -42.10 25.68
C GLU A 65 7.07 -43.56 25.38
N ALA A 66 5.80 -43.89 25.59
CA ALA A 66 5.24 -45.11 25.03
C ALA A 66 5.35 -45.00 23.51
N VAL A 67 6.15 -45.86 22.89
CA VAL A 67 6.20 -46.00 21.43
C VAL A 67 4.87 -46.63 21.01
N THR A 68 3.89 -45.78 20.72
CA THR A 68 2.63 -46.19 20.13
C THR A 68 2.92 -46.55 18.68
N THR A 69 3.10 -47.84 18.41
CA THR A 69 3.27 -48.35 17.04
C THR A 69 1.99 -48.03 16.25
N THR A 70 2.03 -46.99 15.42
CA THR A 70 0.92 -46.67 14.52
C THR A 70 0.98 -47.56 13.29
N VAL A 71 -0.17 -48.11 12.89
CA VAL A 71 -0.30 -48.93 11.69
C VAL A 71 -1.01 -48.11 10.62
N THR A 72 -0.49 -48.10 9.39
CA THR A 72 -1.18 -47.45 8.27
C THR A 72 -2.38 -48.29 7.84
N GLY A 73 -3.57 -47.69 7.71
CA GLY A 73 -4.79 -48.42 7.39
C GLY A 73 -5.90 -47.55 6.79
N GLU A 74 -7.08 -48.14 6.62
CA GLU A 74 -8.28 -47.40 6.23
C GLU A 74 -8.84 -46.57 7.40
N PRO A 75 -9.54 -45.45 7.13
CA PRO A 75 -10.19 -44.67 8.18
C PRO A 75 -11.15 -45.54 9.01
N PRO A 76 -11.11 -45.48 10.36
CA PRO A 76 -12.08 -46.17 11.19
C PRO A 76 -13.52 -45.78 10.86
N ALA A 77 -14.44 -46.75 10.92
CA ALA A 77 -15.83 -46.57 10.48
C ALA A 77 -16.61 -45.53 11.31
N ASP A 78 -16.18 -45.27 12.54
CA ASP A 78 -16.75 -44.30 13.48
C ASP A 78 -15.98 -42.96 13.48
N LEU A 79 -15.19 -42.67 12.44
CA LEU A 79 -14.51 -41.39 12.27
C LEU A 79 -15.51 -40.24 12.21
N VAL A 80 -15.30 -39.25 13.07
CA VAL A 80 -15.90 -37.91 12.99
C VAL A 80 -14.84 -36.97 12.46
N LEU A 81 -15.13 -36.33 11.33
CA LEU A 81 -14.32 -35.27 10.75
C LEU A 81 -15.27 -34.31 10.03
N VAL A 82 -15.57 -33.20 10.70
CA VAL A 82 -16.41 -32.12 10.19
C VAL A 82 -15.52 -30.92 9.97
N CYS A 83 -15.59 -30.35 8.77
CA CYS A 83 -14.84 -29.17 8.38
C CYS A 83 -15.80 -28.00 8.12
N GLN A 84 -15.26 -26.79 8.08
CA GLN A 84 -15.99 -25.65 7.54
C GLN A 84 -16.43 -25.96 6.09
N PRO A 85 -17.66 -25.61 5.69
CA PRO A 85 -18.15 -25.89 4.34
C PRO A 85 -17.49 -24.98 3.29
N SER A 86 -17.09 -23.78 3.69
CA SER A 86 -16.41 -22.81 2.85
C SER A 86 -15.41 -21.96 3.62
N VAL A 87 -14.52 -21.30 2.88
CA VAL A 87 -13.51 -20.36 3.39
C VAL A 87 -13.43 -19.16 2.45
N GLU A 88 -13.16 -17.99 3.01
CA GLU A 88 -12.97 -16.77 2.24
C GLU A 88 -11.64 -16.83 1.45
N VAL A 89 -11.68 -16.35 0.22
CA VAL A 89 -10.48 -16.26 -0.64
C VAL A 89 -9.40 -15.41 0.01
N TYR A 90 -8.13 -15.79 -0.21
CA TYR A 90 -6.93 -15.17 0.38
C TYR A 90 -6.85 -15.16 1.91
N THR A 91 -7.74 -15.86 2.61
CA THR A 91 -7.64 -16.03 4.06
C THR A 91 -6.63 -17.12 4.38
N THR A 92 -5.71 -16.83 5.31
CA THR A 92 -4.81 -17.85 5.86
C THR A 92 -5.55 -18.62 6.96
N VAL A 93 -5.81 -19.90 6.75
CA VAL A 93 -6.45 -20.79 7.74
C VAL A 93 -5.66 -22.10 7.82
N SER A 94 -5.42 -22.57 9.05
CA SER A 94 -4.77 -23.85 9.29
C SER A 94 -5.77 -25.01 9.19
N ALA A 95 -5.27 -26.23 8.95
CA ALA A 95 -6.10 -27.43 8.95
C ALA A 95 -6.77 -27.67 10.31
N ALA A 96 -6.11 -27.32 11.41
CA ALA A 96 -6.71 -27.37 12.74
C ALA A 96 -7.90 -26.41 12.88
N ASP A 97 -7.77 -25.16 12.44
CA ASP A 97 -8.84 -24.15 12.53
C ASP A 97 -9.99 -24.45 11.55
N PHE A 98 -9.68 -25.14 10.44
CA PHE A 98 -10.66 -25.54 9.45
C PHE A 98 -11.55 -26.70 9.90
N ILE A 99 -11.07 -27.55 10.82
CA ILE A 99 -11.83 -28.67 11.39
C ILE A 99 -12.68 -28.16 12.55
N THR A 100 -13.99 -28.34 12.47
CA THR A 100 -14.94 -27.89 13.49
C THR A 100 -15.31 -28.96 14.50
N ASP A 101 -15.20 -30.24 14.11
CA ASP A 101 -15.41 -31.38 15.01
C ASP A 101 -14.61 -32.59 14.51
N THR A 102 -13.85 -33.22 15.39
CA THR A 102 -13.17 -34.48 15.06
C THR A 102 -12.92 -35.34 16.30
N ASN A 103 -12.96 -36.66 16.10
CA ASN A 103 -12.55 -37.66 17.10
C ASN A 103 -11.22 -38.35 16.75
N ALA A 104 -10.43 -37.76 15.85
CA ALA A 104 -9.11 -38.24 15.45
C ALA A 104 -8.06 -37.15 15.69
N GLU A 105 -6.83 -37.56 15.93
CA GLU A 105 -5.67 -36.67 16.05
C GLU A 105 -5.18 -36.26 14.65
N LEU A 106 -5.02 -34.97 14.40
CA LEU A 106 -4.47 -34.44 13.15
C LEU A 106 -2.94 -34.39 13.22
N ILE A 107 -2.24 -34.99 12.25
CA ILE A 107 -0.76 -35.08 12.27
C ILE A 107 -0.08 -33.74 11.96
N ALA A 108 -0.66 -32.95 11.06
CA ALA A 108 -0.10 -31.69 10.60
C ALA A 108 -1.11 -30.54 10.77
N PRO A 109 -1.40 -30.13 12.02
CA PRO A 109 -2.42 -29.14 12.33
C PRO A 109 -2.19 -27.78 11.66
N ASP A 110 -0.92 -27.39 11.51
CA ASP A 110 -0.52 -26.10 10.96
C ASP A 110 -0.50 -26.06 9.42
N THR A 111 -0.93 -27.14 8.75
CA THR A 111 -1.03 -27.17 7.29
C THR A 111 -2.01 -26.10 6.81
N ILE A 112 -1.57 -25.20 5.95
CA ILE A 112 -2.42 -24.13 5.41
C ILE A 112 -3.35 -24.69 4.33
N ILE A 113 -4.63 -24.30 4.40
CA ILE A 113 -5.63 -24.60 3.38
C ILE A 113 -5.38 -23.73 2.15
N ASP A 114 -5.45 -24.30 0.93
CA ASP A 114 -5.37 -23.51 -0.30
C ASP A 114 -6.64 -22.66 -0.47
N THR A 115 -6.47 -21.34 -0.37
CA THR A 115 -7.51 -20.31 -0.53
C THR A 115 -7.18 -19.30 -1.64
N ALA A 116 -6.20 -19.60 -2.51
CA ALA A 116 -5.71 -18.64 -3.51
C ALA A 116 -6.69 -18.38 -4.66
N GLU A 117 -7.62 -19.29 -4.92
CA GLU A 117 -8.60 -19.19 -5.99
C GLU A 117 -9.97 -19.66 -5.51
N THR A 118 -11.03 -18.98 -5.95
CA THR A 118 -12.41 -19.37 -5.66
C THR A 118 -12.81 -20.68 -6.35
N GLY A 119 -13.82 -21.35 -5.81
CA GLY A 119 -14.39 -22.59 -6.35
C GLY A 119 -14.19 -23.81 -5.45
N ALA A 120 -14.60 -24.97 -5.96
CA ALA A 120 -14.50 -26.23 -5.23
C ALA A 120 -13.06 -26.74 -5.20
N LYS A 121 -12.59 -27.11 -4.01
CA LYS A 121 -11.23 -27.58 -3.75
C LYS A 121 -11.28 -28.88 -2.94
N THR A 122 -10.17 -29.61 -2.95
CA THR A 122 -9.98 -30.83 -2.17
C THR A 122 -8.59 -30.85 -1.57
N MET A 123 -8.46 -31.44 -0.39
CA MET A 123 -7.16 -31.70 0.20
C MET A 123 -7.16 -33.01 0.99
N LYS A 124 -5.97 -33.54 1.24
CA LYS A 124 -5.77 -34.72 2.07
C LYS A 124 -5.27 -34.33 3.44
N LEU A 125 -5.90 -34.89 4.47
CA LEU A 125 -5.46 -34.79 5.85
C LEU A 125 -4.92 -36.13 6.31
N GLU A 126 -3.80 -36.12 7.02
CA GLU A 126 -3.30 -37.30 7.72
C GLU A 126 -3.78 -37.29 9.17
N LEU A 127 -4.48 -38.35 9.60
CA LEU A 127 -5.01 -38.46 10.95
C LEU A 127 -4.59 -39.76 11.63
N ILE A 128 -4.67 -39.77 12.95
CA ILE A 128 -4.49 -40.95 13.80
C ILE A 128 -5.77 -41.14 14.63
N LYS A 129 -6.36 -42.33 14.56
CA LYS A 129 -7.45 -42.73 15.45
C LYS A 129 -7.25 -44.18 15.86
N ASP A 130 -7.37 -44.46 17.16
CA ASP A 130 -7.21 -45.79 17.75
C ASP A 130 -5.90 -46.50 17.35
N GLY A 131 -4.81 -45.73 17.19
CA GLY A 131 -3.50 -46.25 16.76
C GLY A 131 -3.38 -46.55 15.26
N VAL A 132 -4.41 -46.27 14.47
CA VAL A 132 -4.39 -46.37 13.01
C VAL A 132 -4.09 -45.00 12.41
N LYS A 133 -3.01 -44.89 11.63
CA LYS A 133 -2.71 -43.72 10.80
C LYS A 133 -3.39 -43.90 9.43
N PHE A 134 -4.09 -42.89 8.95
CA PHE A 134 -4.78 -42.93 7.66
C PHE A 134 -4.86 -41.55 7.00
N GLU A 135 -5.08 -41.53 5.68
CA GLU A 135 -5.41 -40.31 4.93
C GLU A 135 -6.92 -40.18 4.77
N LYS A 136 -7.43 -38.96 4.88
CA LYS A 136 -8.81 -38.63 4.53
C LYS A 136 -8.81 -37.44 3.57
N GLU A 137 -9.38 -37.65 2.39
CA GLU A 137 -9.70 -36.55 1.48
C GLU A 137 -10.93 -35.81 1.98
N ILE A 138 -10.84 -34.49 2.04
CA ILE A 138 -11.93 -33.57 2.34
C ILE A 138 -12.16 -32.66 1.14
N SER A 139 -13.39 -32.17 1.00
CA SER A 139 -13.79 -31.20 -0.01
C SER A 139 -14.29 -29.94 0.67
N TYR A 140 -14.01 -28.79 0.07
CA TYR A 140 -14.43 -27.48 0.56
C TYR A 140 -14.62 -26.50 -0.60
N SER A 141 -15.26 -25.37 -0.34
CA SER A 141 -15.39 -24.27 -1.31
C SER A 141 -14.62 -23.05 -0.85
N VAL A 142 -13.84 -22.46 -1.74
CA VAL A 142 -13.31 -21.10 -1.55
C VAL A 142 -14.30 -20.14 -2.18
N THR A 143 -14.75 -19.15 -1.43
CA THR A 143 -15.74 -18.17 -1.88
C THR A 143 -15.20 -16.77 -1.66
N ASP A 144 -15.64 -15.84 -2.49
CA ASP A 144 -15.43 -14.43 -2.28
C ASP A 144 -16.75 -13.82 -1.79
N THR A 145 -16.73 -13.34 -0.54
CA THR A 145 -17.91 -12.83 0.16
C THR A 145 -17.83 -11.34 0.45
N GLN A 146 -16.73 -10.70 0.06
CA GLN A 146 -16.52 -9.28 0.30
C GLN A 146 -17.07 -8.46 -0.85
N ALA A 147 -17.70 -7.33 -0.53
CA ALA A 147 -18.18 -6.41 -1.54
C ALA A 147 -17.08 -5.44 -1.97
N PRO A 148 -17.13 -4.93 -3.22
CA PRO A 148 -16.19 -3.92 -3.68
C PRO A 148 -16.16 -2.69 -2.78
N VAL A 149 -14.96 -2.17 -2.51
CA VAL A 149 -14.71 -0.96 -1.72
C VAL A 149 -14.60 0.25 -2.64
N ILE A 150 -15.21 1.37 -2.25
CA ILE A 150 -15.12 2.63 -2.98
C ILE A 150 -13.90 3.41 -2.48
N LEU A 151 -12.94 3.64 -3.39
CA LEU A 151 -11.70 4.36 -3.12
C LEU A 151 -11.84 5.87 -3.34
N ASN A 152 -12.68 6.25 -4.30
CA ASN A 152 -13.03 7.63 -4.60
C ASN A 152 -14.48 7.68 -5.09
N SER A 153 -15.33 8.46 -4.42
CA SER A 153 -16.76 8.55 -4.70
C SER A 153 -17.13 9.87 -5.41
N GLY A 154 -16.45 10.22 -6.50
CA GLY A 154 -16.78 11.42 -7.27
C GLY A 154 -16.03 12.67 -6.84
N TRP A 155 -14.77 12.58 -6.45
CA TRP A 155 -13.92 13.77 -6.34
C TRP A 155 -13.83 14.44 -7.72
N GLU A 156 -14.18 15.74 -7.77
CA GLU A 156 -14.37 16.50 -9.01
C GLU A 156 -15.38 15.79 -9.95
N PRO A 157 -16.67 15.70 -9.58
CA PRO A 157 -17.66 14.88 -10.28
C PRO A 157 -18.17 15.57 -11.55
N TYR A 158 -17.24 15.78 -12.47
CA TYR A 158 -17.22 16.90 -13.36
C TYR A 158 -17.25 16.45 -14.89
N VAL A 159 -18.35 16.64 -15.67
CA VAL A 159 -18.49 16.55 -17.16
C VAL A 159 -19.03 17.79 -17.96
N LYS A 160 -18.45 18.09 -19.14
CA LYS A 160 -18.64 19.37 -19.90
C LYS A 160 -19.99 19.35 -20.46
N LYS A 161 -20.56 20.55 -20.55
CA LYS A 161 -21.65 20.72 -21.45
C LYS A 161 -21.22 20.27 -22.86
N GLY A 162 -21.90 19.23 -23.35
CA GLY A 162 -21.66 18.58 -24.63
C GLY A 162 -20.68 17.39 -24.61
N GLU A 163 -19.96 17.13 -23.51
CA GLU A 163 -19.08 15.97 -23.40
C GLU A 163 -19.80 14.72 -22.91
N ALA A 164 -19.27 13.55 -23.24
CA ALA A 164 -19.80 12.29 -22.77
C ALA A 164 -19.57 12.13 -21.26
N PHE A 165 -20.59 11.67 -20.54
CA PHE A 165 -20.45 11.26 -19.15
C PHE A 165 -19.90 9.83 -19.09
N ASP A 166 -18.84 9.65 -18.33
CA ASP A 166 -18.25 8.35 -18.00
C ASP A 166 -18.02 8.28 -16.48
N PRO A 167 -18.80 7.47 -15.75
CA PRO A 167 -18.66 7.37 -14.29
C PRO A 167 -17.31 6.78 -13.88
N GLY A 168 -16.66 5.98 -14.72
CA GLY A 168 -15.33 5.42 -14.46
C GLY A 168 -14.20 6.46 -14.45
N ARG A 169 -14.48 7.70 -14.85
CA ARG A 169 -13.50 8.81 -14.76
C ARG A 169 -13.53 9.55 -13.42
N ILE A 170 -14.57 9.37 -12.62
CA ILE A 170 -14.79 10.10 -11.36
C ILE A 170 -14.96 9.17 -10.16
N VAL A 171 -15.15 7.86 -10.40
CA VAL A 171 -15.23 6.84 -9.35
C VAL A 171 -14.00 5.94 -9.42
N GLY A 172 -13.31 5.79 -8.28
CA GLY A 172 -12.32 4.74 -8.06
C GLY A 172 -12.88 3.69 -7.11
N TYR A 173 -12.65 2.42 -7.41
CA TYR A 173 -13.12 1.29 -6.59
C TYR A 173 -12.07 0.17 -6.58
N VAL A 174 -12.28 -0.85 -5.77
CA VAL A 174 -11.45 -2.06 -5.78
C VAL A 174 -12.26 -3.20 -5.20
N ASP A 175 -11.88 -4.42 -5.55
CA ASP A 175 -12.36 -5.63 -4.90
C ASP A 175 -11.16 -6.44 -4.38
N ASN A 176 -11.36 -7.31 -3.40
CA ASN A 176 -10.33 -8.20 -2.88
C ASN A 176 -9.90 -9.25 -3.90
N TYR A 177 -10.83 -9.77 -4.71
CA TYR A 177 -10.58 -10.88 -5.64
C TYR A 177 -10.70 -10.45 -7.10
N ASP A 178 -11.75 -9.71 -7.44
CA ASP A 178 -12.04 -9.30 -8.80
C ASP A 178 -11.14 -8.13 -9.26
N ARG A 179 -10.42 -8.35 -10.36
CA ARG A 179 -9.57 -7.31 -11.00
C ARG A 179 -10.37 -6.33 -11.87
N ALA A 180 -11.61 -6.70 -12.21
CA ALA A 180 -12.49 -5.87 -13.04
C ALA A 180 -13.96 -5.95 -12.59
N PRO A 181 -14.29 -5.50 -11.37
CA PRO A 181 -15.69 -5.33 -10.96
C PRO A 181 -16.43 -4.38 -11.92
N VAL A 182 -17.75 -4.53 -12.03
CA VAL A 182 -18.57 -3.78 -12.97
C VAL A 182 -19.20 -2.58 -12.30
N LEU A 183 -18.88 -1.38 -12.78
CA LEU A 183 -19.53 -0.14 -12.39
C LEU A 183 -20.76 0.14 -13.28
N THR A 184 -21.91 0.31 -12.64
CA THR A 184 -23.17 0.75 -13.25
C THR A 184 -23.75 1.94 -12.50
N TYR A 185 -24.78 2.60 -13.05
CA TYR A 185 -25.50 3.63 -12.32
C TYR A 185 -26.98 3.70 -12.74
N THR A 186 -27.80 4.28 -11.86
CA THR A 186 -29.19 4.66 -12.12
C THR A 186 -29.35 6.17 -11.97
N GLY A 187 -30.33 6.73 -12.67
CA GLY A 187 -30.52 8.19 -12.81
C GLY A 187 -30.20 8.68 -14.22
N GLU A 188 -30.43 9.97 -14.48
CA GLU A 188 -30.21 10.59 -15.79
C GLU A 188 -29.23 11.75 -15.67
N VAL A 189 -28.23 11.77 -16.56
CA VAL A 189 -27.26 12.87 -16.67
C VAL A 189 -27.42 13.50 -18.05
N ASN A 190 -28.08 14.66 -18.12
CA ASN A 190 -28.20 15.41 -19.38
C ASN A 190 -26.95 16.27 -19.57
N THR A 191 -25.95 15.76 -20.30
CA THR A 191 -24.72 16.52 -20.55
C THR A 191 -24.90 17.70 -21.52
N ALA A 192 -26.08 17.91 -22.11
CA ALA A 192 -26.34 19.06 -22.99
C ALA A 192 -26.74 20.33 -22.24
N GLU A 193 -27.09 20.23 -20.95
CA GLU A 193 -27.57 21.35 -20.14
C GLU A 193 -26.71 21.48 -18.90
N ASN A 194 -26.44 22.72 -18.46
CA ASN A 194 -25.76 22.90 -17.18
C ASN A 194 -26.71 22.51 -16.04
N GLY A 195 -26.19 21.83 -15.02
CA GLY A 195 -27.02 21.43 -13.88
C GLY A 195 -26.34 20.48 -12.90
N SER A 196 -27.11 20.06 -11.91
CA SER A 196 -26.77 18.94 -11.02
C SER A 196 -27.68 17.75 -11.33
N TYR A 197 -27.06 16.59 -11.46
CA TYR A 197 -27.69 15.35 -11.86
C TYR A 197 -27.34 14.29 -10.81
N PRO A 198 -28.20 14.08 -9.80
CA PRO A 198 -28.00 13.02 -8.83
C PRO A 198 -28.14 11.65 -9.51
N ILE A 199 -27.20 10.77 -9.23
CA ILE A 199 -27.22 9.36 -9.66
C ILE A 199 -26.89 8.46 -8.47
N THR A 200 -27.30 7.21 -8.54
CA THR A 200 -26.84 6.15 -7.64
C THR A 200 -25.95 5.22 -8.44
N ALA A 201 -24.67 5.16 -8.09
CA ALA A 201 -23.70 4.25 -8.69
C ALA A 201 -23.67 2.93 -7.91
N THR A 202 -23.41 1.82 -8.62
CA THR A 202 -23.28 0.48 -8.04
C THR A 202 -22.10 -0.24 -8.66
N VAL A 203 -21.21 -0.74 -7.83
CA VAL A 203 -20.11 -1.63 -8.22
C VAL A 203 -20.49 -3.06 -7.84
N THR A 204 -20.34 -4.02 -8.75
CA THR A 204 -20.66 -5.44 -8.53
C THR A 204 -19.51 -6.31 -8.99
N ASP A 205 -19.08 -7.24 -8.13
CA ASP A 205 -18.05 -8.23 -8.43
C ASP A 205 -18.61 -9.45 -9.20
N SER A 206 -17.76 -10.44 -9.48
CA SER A 206 -18.17 -11.65 -10.20
C SER A 206 -18.92 -12.66 -9.32
N SER A 207 -18.74 -12.58 -7.99
CA SER A 207 -19.40 -13.38 -6.97
C SER A 207 -20.83 -12.90 -6.66
N GLY A 208 -21.18 -11.69 -7.13
CA GLY A 208 -22.47 -11.03 -6.95
C GLY A 208 -22.54 -10.13 -5.72
N ASN A 209 -21.44 -9.88 -5.01
CA ASN A 209 -21.44 -8.87 -3.96
C ASN A 209 -21.39 -7.47 -4.59
N SER A 210 -21.94 -6.48 -3.89
CA SER A 210 -22.09 -5.15 -4.46
C SER A 210 -22.11 -4.04 -3.42
N THR A 211 -21.66 -2.87 -3.87
CA THR A 211 -21.68 -1.63 -3.08
C THR A 211 -22.33 -0.52 -3.91
N SER A 212 -23.31 0.15 -3.32
CA SER A 212 -24.00 1.29 -3.93
C SER A 212 -23.78 2.57 -3.14
N PHE A 213 -23.68 3.69 -3.85
CA PHE A 213 -23.51 5.01 -3.24
C PHE A 213 -24.09 6.11 -4.15
N ASP A 214 -24.54 7.18 -3.52
CA ASP A 214 -25.08 8.34 -4.24
C ASP A 214 -23.96 9.32 -4.57
N LEU A 215 -24.00 9.88 -5.78
CA LEU A 215 -23.14 10.97 -6.18
C LEU A 215 -23.92 11.97 -7.04
N THR A 216 -23.57 13.24 -6.95
CA THR A 216 -24.14 14.26 -7.84
C THR A 216 -23.16 14.51 -8.96
N VAL A 217 -23.55 14.21 -10.18
CA VAL A 217 -22.81 14.59 -11.39
C VAL A 217 -23.19 16.00 -11.75
N LEU A 218 -22.19 16.75 -12.10
CA LEU A 218 -22.33 18.15 -12.35
C LEU A 218 -22.21 18.28 -13.90
N VAL A 219 -22.98 19.18 -14.57
CA VAL A 219 -22.75 19.63 -15.98
C VAL A 219 -22.48 21.18 -16.09
N LEU A 220 -21.34 21.65 -16.65
CA LEU A 220 -20.94 23.07 -16.79
C LEU A 220 -20.30 23.35 -18.14
N ASP A 221 -20.40 24.61 -18.54
CA ASP A 221 -19.63 25.22 -19.62
C ASP A 221 -18.11 25.18 -19.38
N GLU A 222 -17.67 25.47 -18.15
CA GLU A 222 -16.26 25.58 -17.79
C GLU A 222 -15.99 25.04 -16.38
N ILE A 223 -14.86 24.35 -16.28
CA ILE A 223 -14.28 23.73 -15.10
C ILE A 223 -13.86 24.76 -14.06
N PRO A 224 -14.19 24.59 -12.77
CA PRO A 224 -13.45 25.31 -11.76
C PRO A 224 -12.02 24.78 -11.70
N THR A 225 -11.06 25.68 -11.87
CA THR A 225 -9.67 25.38 -11.52
C THR A 225 -9.57 25.36 -9.99
N PRO A 226 -8.91 24.36 -9.38
CA PRO A 226 -8.72 24.34 -7.93
C PRO A 226 -8.02 25.62 -7.47
N GLU A 227 -8.62 26.32 -6.51
CA GLU A 227 -8.00 27.47 -5.84
C GLU A 227 -7.25 26.97 -4.60
N ASP A 228 -5.99 27.36 -4.48
CA ASP A 228 -5.18 27.06 -3.30
C ASP A 228 -5.43 28.11 -2.20
N ASN A 229 -6.42 27.82 -1.37
CA ASN A 229 -6.82 28.63 -0.22
C ASN A 229 -6.33 28.07 1.12
N ASN A 230 -5.44 27.07 1.10
CA ASN A 230 -4.97 26.42 2.32
C ASN A 230 -4.07 27.36 3.12
N ALA A 231 -4.26 27.34 4.44
CA ALA A 231 -3.42 28.07 5.36
C ALA A 231 -2.03 27.44 5.38
N ARG A 232 -1.01 28.30 5.25
CA ARG A 232 0.38 27.87 5.37
C ARG A 232 0.78 27.93 6.82
N VAL A 233 1.61 26.98 7.24
CA VAL A 233 2.08 26.86 8.61
C VAL A 233 3.60 26.88 8.62
N THR A 234 4.21 27.69 9.49
CA THR A 234 5.66 27.66 9.67
C THR A 234 6.06 26.39 10.43
N LEU A 235 7.28 25.90 10.26
CA LEU A 235 7.77 24.78 11.07
C LEU A 235 7.65 25.08 12.58
N GLY A 236 7.92 26.31 13.01
CA GLY A 236 7.77 26.73 14.40
C GLY A 236 6.34 26.59 14.92
N ASP A 237 5.36 27.07 14.15
CA ASP A 237 3.94 26.97 14.52
C ASP A 237 3.44 25.52 14.49
N PHE A 238 3.89 24.73 13.51
CA PHE A 238 3.59 23.31 13.43
C PHE A 238 4.12 22.56 14.66
N LYS A 239 5.35 22.85 15.10
CA LYS A 239 5.92 22.29 16.33
C LYS A 239 5.15 22.74 17.58
N ALA A 240 4.71 24.00 17.63
CA ALA A 240 3.94 24.52 18.75
C ALA A 240 2.55 23.89 18.86
N ALA A 241 1.94 23.53 17.73
CA ALA A 241 0.66 22.82 17.68
C ALA A 241 0.78 21.34 18.09
N HIS A 242 1.96 20.74 17.96
CA HIS A 242 2.23 19.33 18.26
C HIS A 242 3.32 19.15 19.33
N PRO A 243 3.07 19.58 20.59
CA PRO A 243 4.07 19.53 21.67
C PRO A 243 4.21 18.12 22.27
N TYR A 244 4.42 17.13 21.41
CA TYR A 244 4.61 15.74 21.82
C TYR A 244 6.00 15.53 22.43
N GLU A 245 6.08 14.60 23.39
CA GLU A 245 7.35 14.14 23.95
C GLU A 245 7.97 13.07 23.04
N ASN A 246 9.31 12.94 23.05
CA ASN A 246 10.04 11.94 22.27
C ASN A 246 9.72 11.95 20.76
N VAL A 247 9.48 13.13 20.18
CA VAL A 247 9.32 13.28 18.73
C VAL A 247 10.45 14.11 18.13
N ARG A 248 10.63 13.93 16.83
CA ARG A 248 11.48 14.78 15.98
C ARG A 248 10.69 15.30 14.81
N PHE A 249 11.10 16.46 14.30
CA PHE A 249 10.43 17.10 13.17
C PHE A 249 11.30 17.04 11.92
N GLY A 250 10.68 16.73 10.79
CA GLY A 250 11.37 16.60 9.52
C GLY A 250 10.50 17.04 8.36
N ILE A 251 11.10 16.92 7.18
CA ILE A 251 10.46 17.24 5.91
C ILE A 251 10.63 16.07 4.95
N ASP A 252 9.79 16.01 3.93
CA ASP A 252 10.07 15.22 2.75
C ASP A 252 10.11 16.12 1.51
N VAL A 253 11.00 15.77 0.58
CA VAL A 253 11.37 16.63 -0.54
C VAL A 253 11.60 15.85 -1.81
N SER A 254 11.40 16.54 -2.92
CA SER A 254 11.65 16.04 -4.26
C SER A 254 12.12 17.20 -5.15
N ALA A 255 12.13 16.99 -6.47
CA ALA A 255 12.35 18.06 -7.44
C ALA A 255 11.38 19.26 -7.27
N TRP A 256 10.24 19.09 -6.60
CA TRP A 256 9.28 20.18 -6.34
C TRP A 256 9.85 21.30 -5.45
N GLN A 257 10.69 20.96 -4.47
CA GLN A 257 11.31 21.94 -3.57
C GLN A 257 12.58 22.57 -4.16
N THR A 258 13.11 22.01 -5.25
CA THR A 258 14.26 22.52 -6.00
C THR A 258 15.53 22.70 -5.12
N ASN A 259 16.11 23.90 -5.05
CA ASN A 259 17.39 24.18 -4.39
C ASN A 259 17.18 24.45 -2.89
N VAL A 260 17.12 23.38 -2.07
CA VAL A 260 16.96 23.49 -0.62
C VAL A 260 18.28 23.89 0.06
N ASP A 261 18.28 24.95 0.88
CA ASP A 261 19.38 25.24 1.81
C ASP A 261 19.18 24.44 3.11
N TYR A 262 19.80 23.26 3.17
CA TYR A 262 19.70 22.37 4.32
C TYR A 262 20.35 22.91 5.61
N ASN A 263 21.29 23.86 5.52
CA ASN A 263 21.83 24.49 6.72
C ASN A 263 20.82 25.46 7.33
N ALA A 264 20.12 26.22 6.47
CA ALA A 264 19.01 27.06 6.90
C ALA A 264 17.84 26.22 7.45
N ALA A 265 17.45 25.15 6.77
CA ALA A 265 16.38 24.26 7.22
C ALA A 265 16.71 23.61 8.58
N LYS A 266 17.95 23.15 8.75
CA LYS A 266 18.42 22.63 10.04
C LYS A 266 18.41 23.71 11.13
N ALA A 267 18.83 24.92 10.82
CA ALA A 267 18.80 26.04 11.76
C ALA A 267 17.36 26.43 12.16
N ASP A 268 16.38 26.22 11.27
CA ASP A 268 14.94 26.39 11.53
C ASP A 268 14.35 25.25 12.39
N GLY A 269 15.11 24.16 12.58
CA GLY A 269 14.75 23.04 13.44
C GLY A 269 14.27 21.80 12.73
N VAL A 270 14.57 21.64 11.43
CA VAL A 270 14.47 20.35 10.73
C VAL A 270 15.55 19.41 11.25
N GLU A 271 15.16 18.16 11.55
CA GLU A 271 16.05 17.15 12.12
C GLU A 271 16.28 15.97 11.18
N PHE A 272 15.35 15.69 10.26
CA PHE A 272 15.49 14.66 9.25
C PHE A 272 14.84 15.06 7.92
N VAL A 273 15.25 14.38 6.85
CA VAL A 273 14.70 14.58 5.49
C VAL A 273 14.49 13.24 4.81
N ILE A 274 13.28 12.99 4.28
CA ILE A 274 12.99 11.84 3.42
C ILE A 274 12.91 12.31 1.97
N MET A 275 13.68 11.72 1.07
CA MET A 275 13.89 12.27 -0.28
C MET A 275 13.34 11.36 -1.36
N ARG A 276 12.66 11.92 -2.35
CA ARG A 276 12.26 11.14 -3.52
C ARG A 276 13.51 10.71 -4.26
N MET A 277 13.76 9.40 -4.33
CA MET A 277 14.87 8.87 -5.09
C MET A 277 14.56 8.87 -6.59
N GLY A 278 13.33 8.53 -6.92
CA GLY A 278 12.83 8.48 -8.26
C GLY A 278 11.33 8.29 -8.27
N TYR A 279 10.79 8.25 -9.48
CA TYR A 279 9.40 7.96 -9.71
C TYR A 279 9.20 7.11 -10.97
N CYS A 280 8.13 6.34 -11.02
CA CYS A 280 7.69 5.65 -12.23
C CYS A 280 6.19 5.82 -12.44
N TYR A 281 5.81 6.50 -13.53
CA TYR A 281 4.43 6.52 -14.05
C TYR A 281 4.26 5.55 -15.23
N SER A 282 5.22 5.61 -16.15
CA SER A 282 5.34 4.73 -17.32
C SER A 282 6.79 4.36 -17.63
N GLU A 283 7.73 5.21 -17.18
CA GLU A 283 9.16 5.01 -17.27
C GLU A 283 9.77 5.35 -15.91
N LEU A 284 10.84 4.63 -15.58
CA LEU A 284 11.63 4.84 -14.38
C LEU A 284 12.48 6.11 -14.54
N VAL A 285 12.28 7.08 -13.66
CA VAL A 285 13.00 8.36 -13.69
C VAL A 285 13.63 8.63 -12.32
N LYS A 286 14.93 8.94 -12.31
CA LYS A 286 15.60 9.45 -11.12
C LYS A 286 15.15 10.89 -10.86
N ASP A 287 14.82 11.21 -9.61
CA ASP A 287 14.48 12.59 -9.26
C ASP A 287 15.69 13.51 -9.51
N GLU A 288 15.48 14.62 -10.21
CA GLU A 288 16.54 15.54 -10.66
C GLU A 288 17.37 16.09 -9.49
N TYR A 289 16.77 16.22 -8.30
CA TYR A 289 17.41 16.80 -7.13
C TYR A 289 17.91 15.74 -6.14
N TYR A 290 17.63 14.44 -6.35
CA TYR A 290 17.98 13.38 -5.40
C TYR A 290 19.46 13.40 -4.97
N ASP A 291 20.39 13.37 -5.93
CA ASP A 291 21.83 13.27 -5.63
C ASP A 291 22.31 14.48 -4.80
N ARG A 292 21.86 15.69 -5.18
CA ARG A 292 22.20 16.92 -4.48
C ARG A 292 21.59 16.95 -3.09
N ASN A 293 20.29 16.68 -2.99
CA ASN A 293 19.57 16.67 -1.73
C ASN A 293 20.25 15.70 -0.76
N MET A 294 20.53 14.47 -1.21
CA MET A 294 21.22 13.45 -0.41
C MET A 294 22.59 13.94 0.08
N GLU A 295 23.40 14.55 -0.79
CA GLU A 295 24.71 15.08 -0.45
C GLU A 295 24.62 16.26 0.54
N GLU A 296 23.77 17.25 0.26
CA GLU A 296 23.70 18.50 1.02
C GLU A 296 23.02 18.32 2.38
N ALA A 297 21.95 17.51 2.48
CA ALA A 297 21.33 17.18 3.76
C ALA A 297 22.28 16.35 4.64
N THR A 298 23.00 15.39 4.06
CA THR A 298 24.04 14.63 4.80
C THR A 298 25.13 15.58 5.32
N LYS A 299 25.61 16.52 4.50
CA LYS A 299 26.63 17.51 4.90
C LYS A 299 26.14 18.46 5.99
N ALA A 300 24.87 18.85 5.96
CA ALA A 300 24.25 19.63 7.02
C ALA A 300 24.11 18.82 8.32
N GLY A 301 24.28 17.49 8.27
CA GLY A 301 24.17 16.57 9.40
C GLY A 301 22.72 16.32 9.78
N LEU A 302 21.84 16.23 8.79
CA LEU A 302 20.46 15.76 8.93
C LEU A 302 20.42 14.24 8.75
N ASP A 303 19.51 13.57 9.44
CA ASP A 303 19.21 12.17 9.15
C ASP A 303 18.46 12.07 7.82
N VAL A 304 18.85 11.12 6.98
CA VAL A 304 18.34 10.99 5.61
C VAL A 304 17.61 9.67 5.39
N GLY A 305 16.44 9.75 4.78
CA GLY A 305 15.63 8.64 4.29
C GLY A 305 15.30 8.82 2.81
N VAL A 306 14.70 7.80 2.20
CA VAL A 306 14.31 7.85 0.79
C VAL A 306 12.93 7.24 0.57
N TYR A 307 12.23 7.73 -0.45
CA TYR A 307 10.99 7.14 -0.94
C TYR A 307 11.01 7.00 -2.46
N PHE A 308 10.16 6.12 -2.98
CA PHE A 308 9.99 5.92 -4.41
C PHE A 308 8.52 5.88 -4.77
N TYR A 309 8.12 6.88 -5.57
CA TYR A 309 6.77 6.99 -6.09
C TYR A 309 6.61 6.06 -7.28
N CYS A 310 5.66 5.14 -7.27
CA CYS A 310 5.47 4.22 -8.40
C CYS A 310 4.02 3.94 -8.73
N THR A 311 3.83 3.42 -9.94
CA THR A 311 2.56 2.90 -10.45
C THR A 311 2.69 1.41 -10.79
N ASP A 312 3.62 0.72 -10.12
CA ASP A 312 3.92 -0.68 -10.38
C ASP A 312 2.69 -1.54 -10.13
N ASN A 313 2.46 -2.47 -11.06
CA ASN A 313 1.32 -3.37 -11.03
C ASN A 313 1.70 -4.83 -11.34
N THR A 314 2.99 -5.15 -11.25
CA THR A 314 3.53 -6.51 -11.42
C THR A 314 4.72 -6.72 -10.50
N GLU A 315 4.92 -7.97 -10.06
CA GLU A 315 6.07 -8.35 -9.23
C GLU A 315 7.40 -8.05 -9.92
N GLU A 316 7.49 -8.30 -11.24
CA GLU A 316 8.70 -8.03 -12.03
C GLU A 316 9.12 -6.56 -11.93
N LYS A 317 8.15 -5.64 -12.09
CA LYS A 317 8.42 -4.20 -12.03
C LYS A 317 8.83 -3.74 -10.64
N VAL A 318 8.13 -4.21 -9.60
CA VAL A 318 8.50 -3.91 -8.21
C VAL A 318 9.93 -4.36 -7.93
N ARG A 319 10.32 -5.58 -8.33
CA ARG A 319 11.68 -6.08 -8.13
C ARG A 319 12.71 -5.32 -8.96
N GLU A 320 12.39 -4.94 -10.19
CA GLU A 320 13.24 -4.11 -11.04
C GLU A 320 13.52 -2.76 -10.37
N HIS A 321 12.48 -2.07 -9.92
CA HIS A 321 12.60 -0.76 -9.30
C HIS A 321 13.27 -0.82 -7.92
N ALA A 322 12.97 -1.82 -7.10
CA ALA A 322 13.66 -2.03 -5.82
C ALA A 322 15.16 -2.23 -6.02
N LYS A 323 15.58 -3.06 -6.99
CA LYS A 323 17.00 -3.25 -7.35
C LYS A 323 17.64 -1.95 -7.82
N TRP A 324 16.94 -1.20 -8.66
CA TRP A 324 17.42 0.10 -9.11
C TRP A 324 17.64 1.07 -7.94
N MET A 325 16.73 1.09 -6.96
CA MET A 325 16.89 1.91 -5.75
C MET A 325 18.11 1.49 -4.93
N ILE A 326 18.31 0.18 -4.74
CA ILE A 326 19.47 -0.39 -4.05
C ILE A 326 20.77 0.02 -4.75
N ASP A 327 20.80 -0.01 -6.09
CA ASP A 327 21.95 0.41 -6.88
C ASP A 327 22.24 1.91 -6.71
N GLN A 328 21.20 2.77 -6.65
CA GLN A 328 21.37 4.20 -6.38
C GLN A 328 21.92 4.46 -4.97
N LEU A 329 21.54 3.64 -3.99
CA LEU A 329 22.06 3.78 -2.62
C LEU A 329 23.54 3.42 -2.54
N GLY A 330 24.06 2.53 -3.38
CA GLY A 330 25.49 2.20 -3.43
C GLY A 330 26.06 1.73 -2.08
N GLY A 331 25.24 1.06 -1.25
CA GLY A 331 25.61 0.61 0.09
C GLY A 331 25.53 1.69 1.19
N ARG A 332 24.99 2.88 0.90
CA ARG A 332 24.71 3.93 1.88
C ARG A 332 23.74 3.43 2.95
N LYS A 333 24.08 3.65 4.21
CA LYS A 333 23.12 3.46 5.31
C LYS A 333 22.11 4.60 5.35
N LEU A 334 20.84 4.25 5.55
CA LEU A 334 19.76 5.21 5.76
C LEU A 334 19.39 5.26 7.24
N ALA A 335 18.88 6.40 7.69
CA ALA A 335 18.31 6.53 9.03
C ALA A 335 16.87 5.98 9.11
N PHE A 336 16.24 5.75 7.95
CA PHE A 336 14.86 5.31 7.80
C PHE A 336 14.77 4.12 6.85
N PRO A 337 13.71 3.29 6.97
CA PRO A 337 13.36 2.32 5.95
C PRO A 337 13.08 3.01 4.60
N ILE A 338 13.17 2.26 3.52
CA ILE A 338 12.83 2.72 2.18
C ILE A 338 11.31 2.78 2.07
N ALA A 339 10.75 3.97 1.84
CA ALA A 339 9.30 4.13 1.74
C ALA A 339 8.77 3.72 0.35
N PHE A 340 7.79 2.82 0.34
CA PHE A 340 6.97 2.47 -0.81
C PHE A 340 5.81 3.44 -0.92
N ASP A 341 5.80 4.24 -1.99
CA ASP A 341 4.83 5.32 -2.22
C ASP A 341 4.02 5.00 -3.49
N TRP A 342 2.81 4.47 -3.29
CA TRP A 342 1.86 4.12 -4.35
C TRP A 342 0.53 4.80 -4.05
N GLU A 343 0.15 5.81 -4.85
CA GLU A 343 -0.99 6.69 -4.55
C GLU A 343 -2.07 6.74 -5.64
N GLU A 344 -1.99 5.91 -6.67
CA GLU A 344 -2.89 5.97 -7.83
C GLU A 344 -4.29 5.33 -7.61
N PHE A 345 -4.84 5.51 -6.40
CA PHE A 345 -6.13 4.93 -5.98
C PHE A 345 -7.34 5.54 -6.69
N GLY A 346 -7.27 6.82 -7.06
CA GLY A 346 -8.37 7.50 -7.76
C GLY A 346 -8.63 6.95 -9.17
N ARG A 347 -7.69 6.18 -9.73
CA ARG A 347 -7.78 5.53 -11.06
C ARG A 347 -7.27 4.09 -11.02
N PHE A 348 -7.47 3.42 -9.89
CA PHE A 348 -6.96 2.08 -9.61
C PHE A 348 -7.26 1.06 -10.73
N GLN A 349 -8.45 1.16 -11.34
CA GLN A 349 -8.90 0.31 -12.46
C GLN A 349 -7.91 0.22 -13.63
N ARG A 350 -7.12 1.27 -13.88
CA ARG A 350 -6.18 1.32 -15.02
C ARG A 350 -5.02 0.34 -14.88
N TYR A 351 -4.73 -0.10 -13.66
CA TYR A 351 -3.62 -0.99 -13.36
C TYR A 351 -4.02 -2.47 -13.42
N GLY A 352 -5.33 -2.77 -13.53
CA GLY A 352 -5.83 -4.14 -13.69
C GLY A 352 -5.52 -5.05 -12.50
N MET A 353 -5.52 -4.49 -11.30
CA MET A 353 -5.26 -5.19 -10.05
C MET A 353 -6.54 -5.29 -9.19
N ASN A 354 -6.54 -6.23 -8.26
CA ASN A 354 -7.43 -6.23 -7.09
C ASN A 354 -6.63 -5.73 -5.85
N SER A 355 -7.25 -5.59 -4.67
CA SER A 355 -6.54 -5.08 -3.49
C SER A 355 -5.50 -6.08 -2.96
N HIS A 356 -5.75 -7.38 -3.12
CA HIS A 356 -4.78 -8.42 -2.77
C HIS A 356 -3.48 -8.26 -3.56
N ASP A 357 -3.56 -8.08 -4.89
CA ASP A 357 -2.42 -7.94 -5.79
C ASP A 357 -1.49 -6.81 -5.31
N LEU A 358 -2.01 -5.60 -5.02
CA LEU A 358 -1.16 -4.48 -4.59
C LEU A 358 -0.58 -4.70 -3.17
N ASN A 359 -1.33 -5.35 -2.26
CA ASN A 359 -0.78 -5.73 -0.95
C ASN A 359 0.37 -6.75 -1.11
N GLU A 360 0.25 -7.72 -2.03
CA GLU A 360 1.35 -8.66 -2.36
C GLU A 360 2.55 -7.94 -2.97
N LEU A 361 2.32 -6.95 -3.84
CA LEU A 361 3.38 -6.15 -4.45
C LEU A 361 4.18 -5.36 -3.41
N PHE A 362 3.53 -4.84 -2.37
CA PHE A 362 4.25 -4.21 -1.26
C PHE A 362 5.14 -5.22 -0.52
N GLU A 363 4.67 -6.44 -0.30
CA GLU A 363 5.46 -7.48 0.38
C GLU A 363 6.62 -7.99 -0.49
N VAL A 364 6.44 -8.03 -1.82
CA VAL A 364 7.53 -8.23 -2.79
C VAL A 364 8.57 -7.13 -2.67
N PHE A 365 8.15 -5.87 -2.54
CA PHE A 365 9.05 -4.74 -2.35
C PHE A 365 9.86 -4.92 -1.05
N CYS A 366 9.18 -5.23 0.06
CA CYS A 366 9.81 -5.52 1.36
C CYS A 366 10.84 -6.64 1.28
N ASP A 367 10.50 -7.76 0.63
CA ASP A 367 11.40 -8.89 0.40
C ASP A 367 12.64 -8.47 -0.42
N GLU A 368 12.44 -7.72 -1.50
CA GLU A 368 13.54 -7.37 -2.39
C GLU A 368 14.52 -6.38 -1.76
N VAL A 369 14.04 -5.35 -1.04
CA VAL A 369 14.94 -4.45 -0.29
C VAL A 369 15.60 -5.15 0.90
N GLY A 370 14.88 -6.10 1.53
CA GLY A 370 15.38 -6.95 2.60
C GLY A 370 16.61 -7.77 2.22
N LYS A 371 16.65 -8.31 0.99
CA LYS A 371 17.80 -9.05 0.47
C LYS A 371 19.09 -8.22 0.42
N ALA A 372 18.98 -6.89 0.32
CA ALA A 372 20.11 -5.97 0.33
C ALA A 372 20.44 -5.40 1.72
N GLY A 373 19.73 -5.84 2.77
CA GLY A 373 19.95 -5.40 4.15
C GLY A 373 19.26 -4.09 4.52
N TYR A 374 18.29 -3.63 3.70
CA TYR A 374 17.41 -2.52 4.03
C TYR A 374 16.07 -3.03 4.55
N THR A 375 15.33 -2.18 5.26
CA THR A 375 13.92 -2.41 5.57
C THR A 375 13.03 -1.50 4.71
N ALA A 376 11.77 -1.88 4.54
CA ALA A 376 10.76 -1.08 3.86
C ALA A 376 9.79 -0.42 4.85
N MET A 377 9.13 0.65 4.41
CA MET A 377 8.05 1.33 5.12
C MET A 377 6.92 1.60 4.16
N LEU A 378 5.67 1.46 4.61
CA LEU A 378 4.50 1.80 3.82
C LEU A 378 4.18 3.28 3.98
N TYR A 379 4.23 4.06 2.90
CA TYR A 379 3.65 5.40 2.89
C TYR A 379 2.24 5.33 2.32
N SER A 380 1.27 5.91 3.03
CA SER A 380 -0.11 6.01 2.56
C SER A 380 -0.93 6.99 3.38
N SER A 381 -2.00 7.52 2.79
CA SER A 381 -2.97 8.32 3.52
C SER A 381 -3.81 7.48 4.49
N ARG A 382 -4.34 8.14 5.53
CA ARG A 382 -5.27 7.51 6.50
C ARG A 382 -6.40 6.74 5.82
N ASN A 383 -6.97 7.31 4.75
CA ASN A 383 -8.11 6.70 4.06
C ASN A 383 -7.77 5.31 3.51
N PHE A 384 -6.64 5.19 2.83
CA PHE A 384 -6.22 3.91 2.23
C PHE A 384 -5.61 2.96 3.25
N LEU A 385 -5.00 3.47 4.33
CA LEU A 385 -4.57 2.64 5.46
C LEU A 385 -5.74 1.98 6.21
N LEU A 386 -6.95 2.55 6.17
CA LEU A 386 -8.13 1.95 6.80
C LEU A 386 -8.92 1.04 5.85
N ASN A 387 -8.95 1.39 4.56
CA ASN A 387 -9.89 0.79 3.60
C ASN A 387 -9.23 -0.08 2.53
N PHE A 388 -7.89 -0.15 2.46
CA PHE A 388 -7.17 -0.84 1.39
C PHE A 388 -6.00 -1.69 1.91
N TRP A 389 -5.10 -1.08 2.67
CA TRP A 389 -3.88 -1.74 3.11
C TRP A 389 -4.13 -2.66 4.29
N THR A 390 -3.69 -3.91 4.17
CA THR A 390 -3.68 -4.89 5.26
C THR A 390 -2.40 -4.81 6.09
N ASN A 391 -1.28 -4.42 5.45
CA ASN A 391 0.06 -4.39 6.03
C ASN A 391 0.38 -5.65 6.84
N ARG A 392 0.13 -6.83 6.26
CA ARG A 392 0.20 -8.11 6.97
C ARG A 392 1.57 -8.41 7.58
N GLY A 393 2.66 -7.89 6.99
CA GLY A 393 4.00 -8.05 7.52
C GLY A 393 4.31 -7.19 8.75
N GLY A 394 3.38 -6.29 9.15
CA GLY A 394 3.58 -5.38 10.28
C GLY A 394 4.69 -4.37 10.02
N HIS A 395 4.90 -3.97 8.76
CA HIS A 395 5.95 -3.04 8.37
C HIS A 395 5.66 -1.64 8.96
N PRO A 396 6.69 -0.84 9.27
CA PRO A 396 6.48 0.52 9.73
C PRO A 396 5.65 1.32 8.73
N VAL A 397 4.83 2.24 9.24
CA VAL A 397 3.94 3.09 8.43
C VAL A 397 4.33 4.56 8.55
N TRP A 398 4.43 5.22 7.41
CA TRP A 398 4.45 6.67 7.26
C TRP A 398 3.05 7.14 6.87
N LEU A 399 2.32 7.65 7.85
CA LEU A 399 0.93 8.07 7.73
C LEU A 399 0.84 9.47 7.14
N ALA A 400 0.11 9.66 6.04
CA ALA A 400 -0.34 10.99 5.61
C ALA A 400 -1.76 11.29 6.12
N HIS A 401 -1.89 12.36 6.92
CA HIS A 401 -3.19 12.82 7.40
C HIS A 401 -3.13 14.30 7.83
N TYR A 402 -3.64 15.20 7.00
CA TYR A 402 -3.48 16.65 7.16
C TYR A 402 -4.55 17.25 8.08
N VAL A 403 -4.40 17.00 9.37
CA VAL A 403 -5.29 17.44 10.45
C VAL A 403 -4.47 17.85 11.67
N ASP A 404 -5.06 18.60 12.60
CA ASP A 404 -4.37 19.00 13.84
C ASP A 404 -4.13 17.81 14.79
N GLU A 405 -5.00 16.79 14.76
CA GLU A 405 -4.85 15.57 15.52
C GLU A 405 -5.40 14.38 14.73
N THR A 406 -4.54 13.40 14.45
CA THR A 406 -4.95 12.22 13.70
C THR A 406 -5.81 11.29 14.55
N ASN A 407 -6.95 10.85 14.00
CA ASN A 407 -7.79 9.78 14.56
C ASN A 407 -7.53 8.44 13.85
N TYR A 408 -6.31 8.21 13.37
CA TYR A 408 -5.87 6.90 12.90
C TYR A 408 -5.40 6.07 14.10
N GLU A 409 -6.04 4.93 14.31
CA GLU A 409 -5.78 4.04 15.46
C GLU A 409 -4.75 2.95 15.17
N GLY A 410 -4.35 2.77 13.91
CA GLY A 410 -3.31 1.82 13.52
C GLY A 410 -1.91 2.31 13.90
N ASP A 411 -0.94 1.39 13.84
CA ASP A 411 0.45 1.72 14.12
C ASP A 411 1.07 2.55 12.99
N TYR A 412 1.85 3.57 13.36
CA TYR A 412 2.64 4.40 12.45
C TYR A 412 3.87 4.93 13.16
N VAL A 413 4.95 5.14 12.44
CA VAL A 413 6.23 5.63 12.98
C VAL A 413 6.48 7.09 12.65
N ILE A 414 5.91 7.55 11.53
CA ILE A 414 6.00 8.92 11.04
C ILE A 414 4.59 9.38 10.66
N TRP A 415 4.27 10.62 10.99
CA TRP A 415 3.03 11.28 10.57
C TRP A 415 3.36 12.53 9.76
N GLN A 416 2.95 12.55 8.49
CA GLN A 416 2.91 13.74 7.65
C GLN A 416 1.62 14.51 7.99
N GLY A 417 1.77 15.57 8.77
CA GLY A 417 0.66 16.36 9.31
C GLY A 417 0.30 17.58 8.45
N SER A 418 1.13 17.95 7.49
CA SER A 418 0.87 19.10 6.60
C SER A 418 1.59 18.94 5.27
N ALA A 419 0.94 19.39 4.19
CA ALA A 419 1.55 19.62 2.88
C ALA A 419 1.79 21.11 2.57
N TYR A 420 1.55 21.99 3.54
CA TYR A 420 1.55 23.45 3.38
C TYR A 420 2.57 24.14 4.30
N GLY A 421 3.66 23.44 4.59
CA GLY A 421 4.73 23.91 5.46
C GLY A 421 5.54 25.05 4.84
N ARG A 422 6.07 25.91 5.71
CA ARG A 422 7.08 26.92 5.41
C ARG A 422 8.30 26.68 6.29
N VAL A 423 9.43 26.41 5.66
CA VAL A 423 10.72 26.13 6.31
C VAL A 423 11.78 27.07 5.74
N ALA A 424 12.61 27.66 6.59
CA ALA A 424 13.71 28.49 6.12
C ALA A 424 14.66 27.68 5.21
N GLY A 425 15.05 28.27 4.08
CA GLY A 425 15.89 27.59 3.08
C GLY A 425 15.11 26.83 2.00
N ILE A 426 13.77 26.84 2.03
CA ILE A 426 12.93 26.25 0.99
C ILE A 426 12.02 27.32 0.39
N ASP A 427 12.12 27.49 -0.93
CA ASP A 427 11.22 28.35 -1.69
C ASP A 427 9.95 27.55 -2.06
N GLY A 428 8.84 27.81 -1.38
CA GLY A 428 7.59 27.11 -1.65
C GLY A 428 7.11 26.26 -0.48
N ASP A 429 6.07 25.48 -0.75
CA ASP A 429 5.40 24.65 0.24
C ASP A 429 6.22 23.36 0.40
N VAL A 430 6.31 22.87 1.63
CA VAL A 430 7.02 21.63 1.96
C VAL A 430 6.22 20.81 2.96
N ASP A 431 6.29 19.50 2.80
CA ASP A 431 5.59 18.57 3.65
C ASP A 431 6.26 18.51 5.04
N LEU A 432 5.46 18.54 6.10
CA LEU A 432 5.93 18.56 7.50
C LEU A 432 5.59 17.25 8.19
N ASN A 433 6.62 16.65 8.79
CA ASN A 433 6.57 15.31 9.36
C ASN A 433 6.95 15.31 10.84
N ILE A 434 6.30 14.41 11.58
CA ILE A 434 6.60 14.09 12.99
C ILE A 434 7.04 12.62 13.04
N GLN A 435 8.28 12.36 13.44
CA GLN A 435 8.76 11.02 13.77
C GLN A 435 8.58 10.77 15.27
N TYR A 436 7.99 9.62 15.62
CA TYR A 436 7.85 9.17 17.00
C TYR A 436 9.02 8.26 17.38
N MET A 437 9.88 8.70 18.30
CA MET A 437 11.15 8.02 18.62
C MET A 437 10.97 6.79 19.52
N ASP A 438 9.82 6.65 20.15
CA ASP A 438 9.42 5.50 20.95
C ASP A 438 8.83 4.35 20.11
N ARG A 439 8.67 4.56 18.80
CA ARG A 439 8.12 3.56 17.87
C ARG A 439 9.23 2.98 16.98
N PRO A 440 9.35 1.65 16.88
CA PRO A 440 10.45 1.01 16.15
C PRO A 440 10.30 1.20 14.64
N LEU A 441 11.42 1.45 13.96
CA LEU A 441 11.52 1.49 12.49
C LEU A 441 11.78 0.11 11.85
N SER A 442 11.87 -0.96 12.65
CA SER A 442 12.18 -2.32 12.22
C SER A 442 11.86 -3.34 13.30
#